data_AF-B9FNK5-F1
#
_entry.id   AF-B9FNK5-F1
#
_cell.length_a   1.000
_cell.length_b   1.000
_cell.length_c   1.000
_cell.angle_alpha   90.00
_cell.angle_beta   90.00
_cell.angle_gamma   90.00
#
_symmetry.space_group_name_H-M   'P 1'
#
loop_
_entity.id
_entity.type
_entity.pdbx_description
1 polymer ?
#
loop_
_entity_poly.entity_id
_entity_poly.type
_entity_poly.pdbx_seq_one_letter_code
_entity_poly.pdbx_strand_id
1 'polypeptide(L)'
;MGEIHALRNMDDDEVFAYAKRIAAPYNLVMQTKQLGRLPVVQYMVMEAFIDTAGKDQSDPLILTQLNSTKAIRDSIQINFGECGLAACLGSLQVKYVNPITKLCVIRVSREDHQKVWAAITMVRSIGKIPVSFNLRDVSGSIRACKKAALECEEAKFEYYKLAAGDRITPKFVETMESCFNKD
;
A
#
# COMPACT_ATOMS: atom_id res chain seq x y z
N MET A 1 -23.16 17.04 3.16
CA MET A 1 -22.19 18.13 3.47
C MET A 1 -22.56 18.94 4.71
N GLY A 2 -23.84 19.24 4.97
CA GLY A 2 -24.25 20.02 6.15
C GLY A 2 -23.90 19.40 7.51
N GLU A 3 -24.03 18.07 7.65
CA GLU A 3 -23.71 17.39 8.93
C GLU A 3 -22.23 17.42 9.30
N ILE A 4 -21.32 17.34 8.33
CA ILE A 4 -19.88 17.44 8.59
C ILE A 4 -19.51 18.86 9.04
N HIS A 5 -20.15 19.87 8.44
CA HIS A 5 -19.98 21.25 8.85
C HIS A 5 -20.54 21.50 10.26
N ALA A 6 -21.71 20.92 10.58
CA ALA A 6 -22.28 20.97 11.92
C ALA A 6 -21.36 20.28 12.95
N LEU A 7 -20.85 19.09 12.64
CA LEU A 7 -19.94 18.35 13.51
C LEU A 7 -18.63 19.12 13.77
N ARG A 8 -18.10 19.80 12.75
CA ARG A 8 -16.87 20.61 12.88
C ARG A 8 -17.04 21.75 13.89
N ASN A 9 -18.21 22.36 13.95
CA ASN A 9 -18.49 23.52 14.82
C ASN A 9 -19.08 23.14 16.18
N MET A 10 -19.43 21.87 16.41
CA MET A 10 -19.96 21.34 17.66
C MET A 10 -18.92 21.44 18.80
N ASP A 11 -19.30 21.42 20.07
CA ASP A 11 -18.33 21.32 21.17
C ASP A 11 -17.87 19.86 21.36
N ASP A 12 -16.65 19.63 21.86
CA ASP A 12 -16.08 18.28 21.99
C ASP A 12 -16.92 17.35 22.87
N ASP A 13 -17.56 17.90 23.91
CA ASP A 13 -18.42 17.15 24.83
C ASP A 13 -19.71 16.65 24.15
N GLU A 14 -20.20 17.37 23.13
CA GLU A 14 -21.40 17.01 22.37
C GLU A 14 -21.11 15.95 21.30
N VAL A 15 -19.84 15.79 20.89
CA VAL A 15 -19.42 14.81 19.87
C VAL A 15 -19.76 13.39 20.30
N PHE A 16 -19.69 13.08 21.59
CA PHE A 16 -20.05 11.75 22.10
C PHE A 16 -21.54 11.46 21.95
N ALA A 17 -22.39 12.44 22.27
CA ALA A 17 -23.84 12.32 22.09
C ALA A 17 -24.19 12.19 20.60
N TYR A 18 -23.54 12.98 19.74
CA TYR A 18 -23.69 12.87 18.29
C TYR A 18 -23.31 11.48 17.78
N ALA A 19 -22.15 10.94 18.20
CA ALA A 19 -21.68 9.61 17.83
C ALA A 19 -22.66 8.51 18.25
N LYS A 20 -23.22 8.60 19.47
CA LYS A 20 -24.25 7.67 19.97
C LYS A 20 -25.53 7.76 19.15
N ARG A 21 -25.95 8.98 18.76
CA ARG A 21 -27.15 9.21 17.94
C ARG A 21 -27.05 8.54 16.56
N ILE A 22 -25.88 8.64 15.92
CA ILE A 22 -25.65 8.04 14.59
C ILE A 22 -25.15 6.59 14.64
N ALA A 23 -25.07 5.99 15.85
CA ALA A 23 -24.54 4.64 16.07
C ALA A 23 -23.14 4.42 15.44
N ALA A 24 -22.26 5.43 15.53
CA ALA A 24 -20.90 5.37 14.99
C ALA A 24 -19.85 5.36 16.12
N PRO A 25 -18.67 4.75 15.89
CA PRO A 25 -17.58 4.78 16.86
C PRO A 25 -17.12 6.21 17.13
N TYR A 26 -17.01 6.58 18.41
CA TYR A 26 -16.59 7.93 18.84
C TYR A 26 -15.29 8.38 18.17
N ASN A 27 -14.27 7.52 18.15
CA ASN A 27 -12.96 7.84 17.54
C ASN A 27 -13.08 8.25 16.07
N LEU A 28 -13.99 7.62 15.31
CA LEU A 28 -14.17 7.91 13.89
C LEU A 28 -14.91 9.24 13.67
N VAL A 29 -15.87 9.55 14.55
CA VAL A 29 -16.59 10.83 14.54
C VAL A 29 -15.66 11.97 14.94
N MET A 30 -14.87 11.78 16.00
CA MET A 30 -13.89 12.77 16.45
C MET A 30 -12.80 13.01 15.40
N GLN A 31 -12.34 11.95 14.73
CA GLN A 31 -11.44 12.10 13.58
C GLN A 31 -12.11 12.87 12.43
N THR A 32 -13.37 12.59 12.12
CA THR A 32 -14.13 13.30 11.07
C THR A 32 -14.28 14.79 11.39
N LYS A 33 -14.46 15.13 12.68
CA LYS A 33 -14.49 16.52 13.17
C LYS A 33 -13.16 17.23 12.92
N GLN A 34 -12.05 16.62 13.37
CA GLN A 34 -10.70 17.19 13.23
C GLN A 34 -10.32 17.40 11.75
N LEU A 35 -10.65 16.43 10.90
CA LEU A 35 -10.37 16.48 9.46
C LEU A 35 -11.35 17.39 8.69
N GLY A 36 -12.53 17.65 9.24
CA GLY A 36 -13.62 18.35 8.55
C GLY A 36 -14.17 17.60 7.33
N ARG A 37 -13.91 16.29 7.24
CA ARG A 37 -14.37 15.36 6.20
C ARG A 37 -14.24 13.92 6.68
N LEU A 38 -14.91 12.99 6.00
CA LEU A 38 -14.78 11.57 6.33
C LEU A 38 -13.33 11.09 6.10
N PRO A 39 -12.78 10.24 6.98
CA PRO A 39 -11.47 9.63 6.79
C PRO A 39 -11.54 8.63 5.63
N VAL A 40 -11.00 9.03 4.47
CA VAL A 40 -10.94 8.20 3.27
C VAL A 40 -9.53 7.65 3.10
N VAL A 41 -9.43 6.37 2.75
CA VAL A 41 -8.16 5.71 2.42
C VAL A 41 -8.04 5.50 0.92
N GLN A 42 -6.80 5.39 0.46
CA GLN A 42 -6.46 4.98 -0.89
C GLN A 42 -5.58 3.72 -0.84
N TYR A 43 -5.67 2.96 -1.90
CA TYR A 43 -4.87 1.78 -2.17
C TYR A 43 -4.03 2.06 -3.40
N MET A 44 -2.73 1.82 -3.30
CA MET A 44 -1.77 1.98 -4.38
C MET A 44 -1.22 0.61 -4.76
N VAL A 45 -1.26 0.31 -6.06
CA VAL A 45 -0.65 -0.86 -6.66
C VAL A 45 0.72 -0.42 -7.17
N MET A 46 1.78 -0.91 -6.53
CA MET A 46 3.17 -0.62 -6.87
C MET A 46 3.85 -1.85 -7.45
N GLU A 47 4.65 -1.64 -8.47
CA GLU A 47 5.54 -2.64 -9.04
C GLU A 47 6.97 -2.36 -8.59
N ALA A 48 7.66 -3.38 -8.07
CA ALA A 48 9.07 -3.31 -7.73
C ALA A 48 9.93 -3.88 -8.85
N PHE A 49 10.93 -3.12 -9.29
CA PHE A 49 11.98 -3.58 -10.19
C PHE A 49 13.24 -3.80 -9.38
N ILE A 50 13.86 -4.97 -9.56
CA ILE A 50 15.06 -5.36 -8.85
C ILE A 50 16.20 -5.42 -9.86
N ASP A 51 17.17 -4.51 -9.74
CA ASP A 51 18.34 -4.50 -10.61
C ASP A 51 19.41 -5.46 -10.06
N THR A 52 19.36 -6.73 -10.46
CA THR A 52 20.40 -7.72 -10.10
C THR A 52 21.62 -7.62 -11.02
N ALA A 53 22.08 -6.41 -11.31
CA ALA A 53 23.30 -6.18 -12.08
C ALA A 53 24.54 -6.54 -11.22
N GLY A 54 24.93 -7.82 -11.19
CA GLY A 54 26.27 -8.23 -10.75
C GLY A 54 26.40 -9.41 -9.80
N LYS A 55 25.35 -10.18 -9.48
CA LYS A 55 25.50 -11.45 -8.74
C LYS A 55 24.60 -12.54 -9.32
N ASP A 56 25.23 -13.61 -9.82
CA ASP A 56 24.63 -14.93 -10.06
C ASP A 56 24.13 -15.52 -8.73
N GLN A 57 23.05 -14.95 -8.21
CA GLN A 57 22.33 -15.51 -7.09
C GLN A 57 20.89 -15.70 -7.53
N SER A 58 20.57 -16.96 -7.78
CA SER A 58 19.23 -17.48 -7.98
C SER A 58 18.25 -16.78 -7.04
N ASP A 59 17.33 -16.02 -7.64
CA ASP A 59 16.14 -15.39 -7.06
C ASP A 59 16.24 -14.93 -5.60
N PRO A 60 16.49 -13.64 -5.33
CA PRO A 60 16.38 -13.10 -3.98
C PRO A 60 14.88 -12.93 -3.66
N LEU A 61 14.25 -14.00 -3.21
CA LEU A 61 12.89 -14.00 -2.65
C LEU A 61 12.90 -13.27 -1.29
N ILE A 62 13.14 -11.94 -1.29
CA ILE A 62 13.22 -11.10 -0.06
C ILE A 62 12.21 -9.94 -0.10
N LEU A 63 11.35 -9.88 -1.12
CA LEU A 63 10.23 -8.93 -1.11
C LEU A 63 9.14 -9.45 -0.17
N THR A 64 9.30 -9.13 1.11
CA THR A 64 8.35 -9.45 2.18
C THR A 64 7.59 -8.19 2.58
N GLN A 65 6.37 -8.35 3.13
CA GLN A 65 5.58 -7.24 3.70
C GLN A 65 6.40 -6.41 4.70
N LEU A 66 7.17 -7.05 5.58
CA LEU A 66 7.99 -6.38 6.59
C LEU A 66 9.10 -5.52 5.98
N ASN A 67 9.87 -6.08 5.05
CA ASN A 67 10.99 -5.38 4.41
C ASN A 67 10.51 -4.20 3.57
N SER A 68 9.42 -4.40 2.83
CA SER A 68 8.80 -3.34 2.02
C SER A 68 8.27 -2.22 2.91
N THR A 69 7.56 -2.58 3.99
CA THR A 69 7.04 -1.59 4.95
C THR A 69 8.17 -0.80 5.60
N LYS A 70 9.26 -1.48 6.01
CA LYS A 70 10.42 -0.82 6.61
C LYS A 70 11.09 0.14 5.61
N ALA A 71 11.41 -0.31 4.41
CA ALA A 71 12.05 0.51 3.38
C ALA A 71 11.22 1.77 3.03
N ILE A 72 9.90 1.63 2.96
CA ILE A 72 9.00 2.76 2.71
C ILE A 72 9.01 3.74 3.89
N ARG A 73 8.94 3.25 5.12
CA ARG A 73 9.00 4.10 6.33
C ARG A 73 10.33 4.85 6.43
N ASP A 74 11.44 4.15 6.21
CA ASP A 74 12.78 4.73 6.21
C ASP A 74 12.88 5.83 5.12
N SER A 75 12.34 5.58 3.92
CA SER A 75 12.31 6.59 2.85
C SER A 75 11.43 7.81 3.19
N ILE A 76 10.28 7.60 3.84
CA ILE A 76 9.43 8.71 4.30
C ILE A 76 10.17 9.54 5.35
N GLN A 77 10.85 8.90 6.30
CA GLN A 77 11.62 9.57 7.34
C GLN A 77 12.76 10.40 6.76
N ILE A 78 13.50 9.87 5.77
CA ILE A 78 14.61 10.58 5.12
C ILE A 78 14.11 11.81 4.35
N ASN A 79 13.01 11.67 3.61
CA ASN A 79 12.55 12.73 2.69
C ASN A 79 11.61 13.76 3.35
N PHE A 80 10.79 13.33 4.30
CA PHE A 80 9.73 14.16 4.93
C PHE A 80 9.91 14.33 6.45
N GLY A 81 10.97 13.76 7.03
CA GLY A 81 11.27 13.84 8.46
C GLY A 81 10.33 13.02 9.34
N GLU A 82 10.54 13.14 10.66
CA GLU A 82 9.73 12.45 11.68
C GLU A 82 8.25 12.82 11.63
N CYS A 83 7.95 14.09 11.36
CA CYS A 83 6.57 14.57 11.26
C CYS A 83 5.84 13.89 10.09
N GLY A 84 6.49 13.75 8.93
CA GLY A 84 5.93 13.03 7.79
C GLY A 84 5.71 11.55 8.08
N LEU A 85 6.66 10.91 8.75
CA LEU A 85 6.54 9.51 9.16
C LEU A 85 5.38 9.30 10.14
N ALA A 86 5.28 10.15 11.17
CA ALA A 86 4.24 10.06 12.19
C ALA A 86 2.83 10.21 11.60
N ALA A 87 2.63 11.14 10.66
CA ALA A 87 1.36 11.31 9.95
C ALA A 87 0.95 10.04 9.17
N CYS A 88 1.92 9.37 8.55
CA CYS A 88 1.66 8.20 7.73
C CYS A 88 1.54 6.90 8.54
N LEU A 89 2.14 6.81 9.73
CA LEU A 89 2.33 5.55 10.47
C LEU A 89 1.03 4.77 10.74
N GLY A 90 -0.04 5.47 11.08
CA GLY A 90 -1.33 4.83 11.39
C GLY A 90 -2.10 4.34 10.16
N SER A 91 -1.89 4.96 9.00
CA SER A 91 -2.64 4.67 7.78
C SER A 91 -1.86 3.81 6.78
N LEU A 92 -0.53 3.87 6.80
CA LEU A 92 0.38 3.14 5.94
C LEU A 92 0.43 1.66 6.33
N GLN A 93 -0.15 0.81 5.48
CA GLN A 93 -0.10 -0.64 5.65
C GLN A 93 0.14 -1.32 4.30
N VAL A 94 1.21 -2.10 4.19
CA VAL A 94 1.41 -2.99 3.05
C VAL A 94 0.50 -4.20 3.25
N LYS A 95 -0.53 -4.33 2.41
CA LYS A 95 -1.56 -5.37 2.54
C LYS A 95 -1.18 -6.65 1.80
N TYR A 96 -0.60 -6.51 0.63
CA TYR A 96 -0.26 -7.62 -0.24
C TYR A 96 1.11 -7.39 -0.86
N VAL A 97 1.88 -8.46 -0.95
CA VAL A 97 3.19 -8.48 -1.63
C VAL A 97 3.31 -9.81 -2.33
N ASN A 98 3.49 -9.77 -3.64
CA ASN A 98 3.81 -10.93 -4.44
C ASN A 98 5.30 -10.89 -4.80
N PRO A 99 6.12 -11.80 -4.25
CA PRO A 99 7.54 -11.83 -4.54
C PRO A 99 7.86 -12.37 -5.94
N ILE A 100 6.89 -12.95 -6.66
CA ILE A 100 7.07 -13.45 -8.03
C ILE A 100 6.87 -12.31 -9.02
N THR A 101 5.66 -11.74 -9.08
CA THR A 101 5.29 -10.64 -9.99
C THR A 101 5.86 -9.29 -9.55
N LYS A 102 6.51 -9.26 -8.38
CA LYS A 102 7.07 -8.08 -7.72
C LYS A 102 6.03 -6.97 -7.50
N LEU A 103 4.78 -7.35 -7.29
CA LEU A 103 3.67 -6.44 -7.09
C LEU A 103 3.36 -6.26 -5.60
N CYS A 104 3.10 -5.02 -5.18
CA CYS A 104 2.78 -4.66 -3.80
C CYS A 104 1.50 -3.82 -3.78
N VAL A 105 0.58 -4.12 -2.86
CA VAL A 105 -0.60 -3.28 -2.59
C VAL A 105 -0.42 -2.59 -1.25
N ILE A 106 -0.52 -1.27 -1.26
CA ILE A 106 -0.24 -0.41 -0.10
C ILE A 106 -1.48 0.42 0.19
N ARG A 107 -1.97 0.34 1.42
CA ARG A 107 -3.03 1.21 1.95
C ARG A 107 -2.38 2.45 2.55
N VAL A 108 -2.94 3.63 2.25
CA VAL A 108 -2.51 4.92 2.80
C VAL A 108 -3.73 5.83 3.00
N SER A 109 -3.63 6.81 3.90
CA SER A 109 -4.60 7.91 3.99
C SER A 109 -4.67 8.70 2.67
N ARG A 110 -5.86 9.12 2.26
CA ARG A 110 -6.03 10.00 1.08
C ARG A 110 -5.27 11.32 1.22
N GLU A 111 -5.01 11.79 2.43
CA GLU A 111 -4.34 13.08 2.64
C GLU A 111 -2.84 13.00 2.38
N ASP A 112 -2.24 11.85 2.71
CA ASP A 112 -0.78 11.64 2.66
C ASP A 112 -0.32 10.76 1.50
N HIS A 113 -1.24 10.25 0.68
CA HIS A 113 -0.90 9.36 -0.43
C HIS A 113 0.17 9.91 -1.37
N GLN A 114 0.15 11.22 -1.67
CA GLN A 114 1.16 11.85 -2.53
C GLN A 114 2.55 11.85 -1.89
N LYS A 115 2.63 12.11 -0.57
CA LYS A 115 3.90 12.07 0.17
C LYS A 115 4.46 10.66 0.19
N VAL A 116 3.61 9.68 0.48
CA VAL A 116 4.00 8.26 0.48
C VAL A 116 4.40 7.80 -0.92
N TRP A 117 3.66 8.19 -1.97
CA TRP A 117 4.01 7.85 -3.35
C TRP A 117 5.38 8.43 -3.73
N ALA A 118 5.63 9.72 -3.46
CA ALA A 118 6.92 10.34 -3.68
C ALA A 118 8.04 9.61 -2.93
N ALA A 119 7.84 9.30 -1.64
CA ALA A 119 8.81 8.52 -0.87
C ALA A 119 9.08 7.13 -1.46
N ILE A 120 8.03 6.43 -1.94
CA ILE A 120 8.17 5.11 -2.57
C ILE A 120 9.02 5.18 -3.83
N THR A 121 8.80 6.18 -4.70
CA THR A 121 9.61 6.35 -5.93
C THR A 121 11.07 6.67 -5.64
N MET A 122 11.38 7.18 -4.45
CA MET A 122 12.74 7.48 -4.00
C MET A 122 13.43 6.33 -3.26
N VAL A 123 12.74 5.21 -3.02
CA VAL A 123 13.37 4.01 -2.46
C VAL A 123 14.37 3.49 -3.47
N ARG A 124 15.65 3.44 -3.09
CA ARG A 124 16.75 2.96 -3.95
C ARG A 124 17.20 1.54 -3.62
N SER A 125 16.93 1.07 -2.40
CA SER A 125 17.34 -0.25 -1.98
C SER A 125 16.45 -0.80 -0.88
N ILE A 126 16.32 -2.13 -0.87
CA ILE A 126 15.74 -2.89 0.24
C ILE A 126 16.85 -3.77 0.80
N GLY A 127 17.35 -3.42 1.99
CA GLY A 127 18.53 -4.07 2.55
C GLY A 127 19.78 -3.79 1.71
N LYS A 128 20.35 -4.84 1.09
CA LYS A 128 21.54 -4.75 0.24
C LYS A 128 21.24 -4.79 -1.25
N ILE A 129 19.97 -4.84 -1.63
CA ILE A 129 19.54 -5.04 -3.01
C ILE A 129 19.00 -3.73 -3.56
N PRO A 130 19.50 -3.24 -4.71
CA PRO A 130 18.94 -2.07 -5.37
C PRO A 130 17.55 -2.39 -5.92
N VAL A 131 16.58 -1.54 -5.59
CA VAL A 131 15.18 -1.69 -5.99
C VAL A 131 14.65 -0.32 -6.39
N SER A 132 13.84 -0.28 -7.44
CA SER A 132 13.02 0.87 -7.79
C SER A 132 11.54 0.48 -7.79
N PHE A 133 10.65 1.43 -7.51
CA PHE A 133 9.21 1.19 -7.48
C PHE A 133 8.49 2.10 -8.47
N ASN A 134 7.59 1.52 -9.26
CA ASN A 134 6.67 2.25 -10.13
C ASN A 134 5.24 2.10 -9.67
N LEU A 135 4.48 3.20 -9.74
CA LEU A 135 3.05 3.18 -9.50
C LEU A 135 2.32 2.67 -10.74
N ARG A 136 1.46 1.67 -10.56
CA ARG A 136 0.62 1.12 -11.62
C ARG A 136 -0.82 1.62 -11.55
N ASP A 137 -1.40 1.63 -10.35
CA ASP A 137 -2.79 2.05 -10.15
C ASP A 137 -3.00 2.65 -8.75
N VAL A 138 -3.96 3.59 -8.63
CA VAL A 138 -4.41 4.18 -7.37
C VAL A 138 -5.93 4.13 -7.32
N SER A 139 -6.46 3.50 -6.27
CA SER A 139 -7.90 3.32 -6.11
C SER A 139 -8.38 3.69 -4.72
N GLY A 140 -9.59 4.26 -4.62
CA GLY A 140 -10.26 4.55 -3.35
C GLY A 140 -11.03 3.37 -2.75
N SER A 141 -11.12 2.25 -3.47
CA SER A 141 -11.86 1.05 -3.05
C SER A 141 -10.99 -0.20 -3.17
N ILE A 142 -11.02 -1.04 -2.14
CA ILE A 142 -10.29 -2.30 -2.14
C ILE A 142 -10.75 -3.23 -3.29
N ARG A 143 -12.02 -3.17 -3.69
CA ARG A 143 -12.57 -4.01 -4.78
C ARG A 143 -11.99 -3.61 -6.13
N ALA A 144 -11.96 -2.31 -6.41
CA ALA A 144 -11.39 -1.79 -7.64
C ALA A 144 -9.87 -2.00 -7.68
N CYS A 145 -9.18 -1.77 -6.55
CA CYS A 145 -7.75 -2.07 -6.42
C CYS A 145 -7.45 -3.57 -6.64
N LYS A 146 -8.23 -4.47 -6.05
CA LYS A 146 -8.07 -5.92 -6.23
C LYS A 146 -8.23 -6.33 -7.68
N LYS A 147 -9.25 -5.80 -8.37
CA LYS A 147 -9.46 -6.05 -9.80
C LYS A 147 -8.26 -5.58 -10.64
N ALA A 148 -7.80 -4.36 -10.43
CA ALA A 148 -6.66 -3.80 -11.16
C ALA A 148 -5.34 -4.55 -10.86
N ALA A 149 -5.14 -4.97 -9.60
CA ALA A 149 -4.00 -5.79 -9.22
C ALA A 149 -4.03 -7.15 -9.91
N LEU A 150 -5.18 -7.83 -9.91
CA LEU A 150 -5.37 -9.13 -10.56
C LEU A 150 -5.08 -9.06 -12.07
N GLU A 151 -5.69 -8.10 -12.76
CA GLU A 151 -5.47 -7.89 -14.21
C GLU A 151 -3.99 -7.63 -14.51
N CYS A 152 -3.30 -6.86 -13.65
CA CYS A 152 -1.88 -6.60 -13.79
C CYS A 152 -1.00 -7.84 -13.51
N GLU A 153 -1.39 -8.69 -12.56
CA GLU A 153 -0.66 -9.92 -12.23
C GLU A 153 -0.82 -10.98 -13.32
N GLU A 154 -2.03 -11.16 -13.85
CA GLU A 154 -2.31 -12.09 -14.95
C GLU A 154 -1.49 -11.72 -16.19
N ALA A 155 -1.54 -10.45 -16.62
CA ALA A 155 -0.78 -9.97 -17.78
C ALA A 155 0.73 -10.16 -17.61
N LYS A 156 1.27 -9.90 -16.42
CA LYS A 156 2.69 -10.14 -16.13
C LYS A 156 3.03 -11.61 -16.10
N PHE A 157 2.16 -12.45 -15.56
CA PHE A 157 2.41 -13.87 -15.48
C PHE A 157 2.43 -14.53 -16.85
N GLU A 158 1.54 -14.11 -17.75
CA GLU A 158 1.61 -14.49 -19.16
C GLU A 158 2.92 -14.07 -19.79
N TYR A 159 3.36 -12.82 -19.54
CA TYR A 159 4.66 -12.36 -19.99
C TYR A 159 5.82 -13.19 -19.42
N TYR A 160 5.79 -13.52 -18.12
CA TYR A 160 6.79 -14.38 -17.48
C TYR A 160 6.79 -15.80 -18.05
N LYS A 161 5.61 -16.35 -18.38
CA LYS A 161 5.51 -17.66 -19.06
C LYS A 161 6.22 -17.66 -20.40
N LEU A 162 6.00 -16.61 -21.20
CA LEU A 162 6.65 -16.44 -22.50
C LEU A 162 8.16 -16.23 -22.39
N ALA A 163 8.60 -15.45 -21.39
CA ALA A 163 10.01 -15.13 -21.19
C ALA A 163 10.83 -16.27 -20.55
N ALA A 164 10.24 -17.06 -19.65
CA ALA A 164 10.92 -18.13 -18.92
C ALA A 164 10.93 -19.49 -19.65
N GLY A 165 10.08 -19.69 -20.66
CA GLY A 165 9.97 -20.96 -21.39
C GLY A 165 9.69 -22.16 -20.46
N ASP A 166 10.35 -23.30 -20.70
CA ASP A 166 10.17 -24.56 -19.94
C ASP A 166 10.77 -24.56 -18.51
N ARG A 167 11.30 -23.44 -18.02
CA ARG A 167 11.88 -23.36 -16.65
C ARG A 167 10.83 -23.15 -15.56
N ILE A 168 9.55 -23.17 -15.90
CA ILE A 168 8.45 -23.02 -14.96
C ILE A 168 8.31 -24.31 -14.17
N THR A 169 8.90 -24.32 -12.98
CA THR A 169 8.71 -25.42 -12.04
C THR A 169 7.24 -25.41 -11.59
N PRO A 170 6.53 -26.55 -11.48
CA PRO A 170 5.14 -26.59 -11.01
C PRO A 170 4.94 -25.90 -9.64
N LYS A 171 5.96 -25.95 -8.79
CA LYS A 171 6.04 -25.23 -7.50
C LYS A 171 5.88 -23.70 -7.63
N PHE A 172 6.27 -23.12 -8.76
CA PHE A 172 6.12 -21.69 -9.06
C PHE A 172 4.66 -21.32 -9.33
N VAL A 173 3.95 -22.16 -10.09
CA VAL A 173 2.53 -22.00 -10.38
C VAL A 173 1.70 -22.16 -9.11
N GLU A 174 1.99 -23.19 -8.31
CA GLU A 174 1.34 -23.39 -7.00
C GLU A 174 1.60 -22.22 -6.03
N THR A 175 2.82 -21.68 -6.02
CA THR A 175 3.13 -20.50 -5.19
C THR A 175 2.30 -19.30 -5.62
N MET A 176 2.15 -19.09 -6.93
CA MET A 176 1.33 -18.00 -7.46
C MET A 176 -0.15 -18.17 -7.12
N GLU A 177 -0.70 -19.37 -7.29
CA GLU A 177 -2.08 -19.72 -6.91
C GLU A 177 -2.33 -19.55 -5.40
N SER A 178 -1.34 -19.89 -4.57
CA SER A 178 -1.41 -19.67 -3.13
C SER A 178 -1.42 -18.19 -2.73
N CYS A 179 -0.82 -17.33 -3.54
CA CYS A 179 -0.83 -15.88 -3.33
C CYS A 179 -2.19 -15.26 -3.69
N PHE A 180 -2.93 -15.83 -4.65
CA PHE A 180 -4.29 -15.38 -4.98
C PHE A 180 -5.32 -15.76 -3.89
N ASN A 181 -5.10 -16.86 -3.18
CA ASN A 181 -6.04 -17.42 -2.20
C ASN A 181 -5.82 -16.98 -0.75
N LYS A 182 -4.76 -16.21 -0.44
CA LYS A 182 -4.56 -15.62 0.89
C LYS A 182 -5.41 -14.37 1.06
N ASP A 183 -6.72 -14.57 1.21
CA ASP A 183 -7.67 -13.58 1.74
C ASP A 183 -8.02 -13.91 3.19
#